data_AF-A0A8C8F351-F1
#
_entry.id   AF-A0A8C8F351-F1
#
_cell.length_a   1.000
_cell.length_b   1.000
_cell.length_c   1.000
_cell.angle_alpha   90.00
_cell.angle_beta   90.00
_cell.angle_gamma   90.00
#
_symmetry.space_group_name_H-M   'P 1'
#
loop_
_entity.id
_entity.type
_entity.pdbx_description
1 polymer ?
#
loop_
_entity_poly.entity_id
_entity_poly.type
_entity_poly.pdbx_seq_one_letter_code
_entity_poly.pdbx_strand_id
1 'polypeptide(L)'
;LLSHLAAKSVSSYVIFELRCFVSFLIALISCVIYDYIVLHSQVRTVEKLLATFDTALTAAYSQLVPVESLGHGNSASYPSSNTADWATTLTNLLDLLEVLTAARFKLSTTSVCFTSSRLSLVQASALLRIVDSHVHYFVKKQVLLLLKRILLQKAGEDMGFGEASSLTHGDDHMTSDILTLADDVLQAVHTDWLQCVPVESAAIFFGGTGQSCGGSSDAFDHVMLRAVSLVVLKSLEYKIQSAGVCNTIGIHGYLSALLLFLRQRGVQLKQGSHSCCWVSLVFGEQDDDMMEAAKALLLLYLHHRVSSDLEADAVCVVGGNPHCHFLFLLRNISFDHSILLDFLISTETCFLEYFVRYLKHLRDDWEGFRTVSPCLQPSLCLPSGSATALASTPPLRLVDYGSSEESETEDGDLPSGLTQDRLHSDSVVHTHNSHSFDRTVMCLTELRVVVTRLQRRSLFPYNATSLLKLLTQIEAKRCCSQR
;
A
#
# COMPACT_ATOMS: atom_id res chain seq x y z
N LEU A 1 -0.79 34.91 -45.96
CA LEU A 1 -0.16 33.72 -45.34
C LEU A 1 0.83 34.10 -44.24
N LEU A 2 1.84 34.95 -44.51
CA LEU A 2 2.83 35.40 -43.50
C LEU A 2 2.21 36.10 -42.27
N SER A 3 1.21 36.97 -42.46
CA SER A 3 0.52 37.67 -41.37
C SER A 3 -0.21 36.72 -40.41
N HIS A 4 -0.79 35.65 -40.94
CA HIS A 4 -1.51 34.65 -40.15
C HIS A 4 -0.56 33.72 -39.39
N LEU A 5 0.61 33.40 -39.95
CA LEU A 5 1.67 32.67 -39.28
C LEU A 5 2.33 33.49 -38.15
N ALA A 6 2.57 34.78 -38.38
CA ALA A 6 3.09 35.69 -37.35
C ALA A 6 2.09 35.91 -36.21
N ALA A 7 0.79 36.07 -36.51
CA ALA A 7 -0.25 36.14 -35.48
C ALA A 7 -0.35 34.85 -34.66
N LYS A 8 -0.23 33.69 -35.31
CA LYS A 8 -0.18 32.39 -34.61
C LYS A 8 1.06 32.23 -33.75
N SER A 9 2.24 32.70 -34.18
CA SER A 9 3.46 32.60 -33.38
C SER A 9 3.43 33.53 -32.17
N VAL A 10 2.95 34.77 -32.34
CA VAL A 10 2.79 35.73 -31.22
C VAL A 10 1.74 35.24 -30.23
N SER A 11 0.60 34.74 -30.71
CA SER A 11 -0.42 34.12 -29.86
C SER A 11 0.15 32.93 -29.08
N SER A 12 0.90 32.04 -29.75
CA SER A 12 1.53 30.89 -29.11
C SER A 12 2.56 31.30 -28.06
N TYR A 13 3.36 32.35 -28.32
CA TYR A 13 4.33 32.89 -27.38
C TYR A 13 3.68 33.55 -26.16
N VAL A 14 2.62 34.34 -26.36
CA VAL A 14 1.86 34.95 -25.25
C VAL A 14 1.19 33.87 -24.39
N ILE A 15 0.63 32.83 -25.01
CA ILE A 15 0.05 31.68 -24.29
C ILE A 15 1.13 30.93 -23.51
N PHE A 16 2.33 30.79 -24.05
CA PHE A 16 3.46 30.16 -23.36
C PHE A 16 3.86 30.95 -22.11
N GLU A 17 4.10 32.26 -22.22
CA GLU A 17 4.45 33.12 -21.08
C GLU A 17 3.37 33.13 -19.99
N LEU A 18 2.09 33.16 -20.39
CA LEU A 18 0.96 33.06 -19.47
C LEU A 18 0.96 31.70 -18.72
N ARG A 19 1.26 30.59 -19.40
CA ARG A 19 1.35 29.28 -18.76
C ARG A 19 2.52 29.18 -17.79
N CYS A 20 3.70 29.69 -18.17
CA CYS A 20 4.85 29.77 -17.29
C CYS A 20 4.55 30.61 -16.03
N PHE A 21 3.87 31.74 -16.21
CA PHE A 21 3.46 32.60 -15.10
C PHE A 21 2.46 31.89 -14.16
N VAL A 22 1.44 31.22 -14.71
CA VAL A 22 0.48 30.43 -13.92
C VAL A 22 1.19 29.31 -13.16
N SER A 23 2.08 28.58 -13.82
CA SER A 23 2.87 27.50 -13.21
C SER A 23 3.75 28.01 -12.06
N PHE A 24 4.42 29.15 -12.24
CA PHE A 24 5.20 29.81 -11.19
C PHE A 24 4.32 30.24 -10.01
N LEU A 25 3.15 30.81 -10.29
CA LEU A 25 2.25 31.30 -9.26
C LEU A 25 1.65 30.16 -8.43
N ILE A 26 1.33 29.02 -9.06
CA ILE A 26 0.92 27.77 -8.38
C ILE A 26 2.04 27.30 -7.44
N ALA A 27 3.28 27.18 -7.94
CA ALA A 27 4.41 26.74 -7.13
C ALA A 27 4.68 27.69 -5.96
N LEU A 28 4.60 29.00 -6.17
CA LEU A 28 4.76 30.01 -5.13
C LEU A 28 3.68 29.87 -4.04
N ILE A 29 2.41 29.67 -4.42
CA ILE A 29 1.32 29.46 -3.47
C ILE A 29 1.58 28.19 -2.65
N SER A 30 1.97 27.07 -3.29
CA SER A 30 2.33 25.83 -2.60
C SER A 30 3.42 26.05 -1.55
N CYS A 31 4.51 26.73 -1.93
CA CYS A 31 5.62 27.04 -1.03
C CYS A 31 5.19 27.92 0.14
N VAL A 32 4.37 28.95 -0.11
CA VAL A 32 3.87 29.84 0.95
C VAL A 32 2.97 29.07 1.92
N ILE A 33 2.03 28.26 1.43
CA ILE A 33 1.17 27.45 2.31
C ILE A 33 2.01 26.49 3.14
N TYR A 34 2.97 25.80 2.51
CA TYR A 34 3.89 24.90 3.18
C TYR A 34 4.66 25.60 4.31
N ASP A 35 5.31 26.73 4.01
CA ASP A 35 6.15 27.48 4.96
C ASP A 35 5.34 27.97 6.17
N TYR A 36 4.14 28.51 5.94
CA TYR A 36 3.30 28.99 7.02
C TYR A 36 2.72 27.88 7.92
N ILE A 37 2.48 26.68 7.38
CA ILE A 37 1.93 25.55 8.15
C ILE A 37 3.02 24.77 8.88
N VAL A 38 4.16 24.51 8.22
CA VAL A 38 5.23 23.65 8.74
C VAL A 38 6.21 24.45 9.59
N LEU A 39 6.74 25.57 9.09
CA LEU A 39 7.73 26.36 9.83
C LEU A 39 7.09 27.29 10.86
N HIS A 40 6.03 28.00 10.49
CA HIS A 40 5.50 29.08 11.33
C HIS A 40 4.31 28.69 12.22
N SER A 41 3.72 27.51 12.01
CA SER A 41 2.51 27.05 12.73
C SER A 41 1.38 28.09 12.76
N GLN A 42 1.30 28.97 11.76
CA GLN A 42 0.34 30.08 11.70
C GLN A 42 -0.95 29.70 10.97
N VAL A 43 -1.69 28.76 11.56
CA VAL A 43 -2.96 28.23 11.04
C VAL A 43 -3.93 29.33 10.60
N ARG A 44 -4.13 30.37 11.42
CA ARG A 44 -5.07 31.47 11.12
C ARG A 44 -4.68 32.33 9.91
N THR A 45 -3.39 32.43 9.62
CA THR A 45 -2.89 33.20 8.47
C THR A 45 -3.15 32.43 7.18
N VAL A 46 -2.93 31.11 7.23
CA VAL A 46 -3.22 30.17 6.13
C VAL A 46 -4.71 30.15 5.81
N GLU A 47 -5.58 30.11 6.82
CA GLU A 47 -7.04 30.18 6.61
C GLU A 47 -7.46 31.44 5.86
N LYS A 48 -6.90 32.61 6.21
CA LYS A 48 -7.17 33.86 5.51
C LYS A 48 -6.66 33.83 4.07
N LEU A 49 -5.45 33.30 3.86
CA LEU A 49 -4.85 33.15 2.54
C LEU A 49 -5.72 32.24 1.65
N LEU A 50 -6.09 31.07 2.15
CA LEU A 50 -6.96 30.13 1.44
C LEU A 50 -8.33 30.75 1.13
N ALA A 51 -8.93 31.46 2.08
CA ALA A 51 -10.18 32.18 1.86
C ALA A 51 -10.07 33.20 0.71
N THR A 52 -8.94 33.91 0.60
CA THR A 52 -8.75 34.90 -0.47
C THR A 52 -8.53 34.28 -1.85
N PHE A 53 -7.92 33.10 -1.92
CA PHE A 53 -7.59 32.44 -3.19
C PHE A 53 -8.56 31.32 -3.59
N ASP A 54 -9.53 30.96 -2.75
CA ASP A 54 -10.41 29.80 -2.93
C ASP A 54 -11.09 29.76 -4.31
N THR A 55 -11.65 30.89 -4.75
CA THR A 55 -12.32 31.00 -6.05
C THR A 55 -11.33 30.94 -7.23
N ALA A 56 -10.17 31.56 -7.08
CA ALA A 56 -9.12 31.56 -8.10
C ALA A 56 -8.51 30.17 -8.28
N LEU A 57 -8.28 29.43 -7.19
CA LEU A 57 -7.77 28.07 -7.19
C LEU A 57 -8.76 27.10 -7.83
N THR A 58 -10.05 27.20 -7.48
CA THR A 58 -11.11 26.39 -8.09
C THR A 58 -11.26 26.67 -9.59
N ALA A 59 -11.18 27.93 -10.01
CA ALA A 59 -11.18 28.30 -11.41
C ALA A 59 -9.94 27.78 -12.15
N ALA A 60 -8.76 27.89 -11.54
CA ALA A 60 -7.51 27.37 -12.10
C ALA A 60 -7.57 25.84 -12.29
N TYR A 61 -8.09 25.11 -11.30
CA TYR A 61 -8.28 23.67 -11.41
C TYR A 61 -9.19 23.31 -12.59
N SER A 62 -10.35 23.97 -12.70
CA SER A 62 -11.33 23.70 -13.76
C SER A 62 -10.81 24.01 -15.18
N GLN A 63 -9.84 24.93 -15.29
CA GLN A 63 -9.21 25.29 -16.57
C GLN A 63 -8.00 24.40 -16.91
N LEU A 64 -7.28 23.91 -15.90
CA LEU A 64 -6.04 23.13 -16.09
C LEU A 64 -6.30 21.63 -16.16
N VAL A 65 -7.25 21.12 -15.38
CA VAL A 65 -7.69 19.73 -15.46
C VAL A 65 -8.73 19.65 -16.57
N PRO A 66 -8.51 18.85 -17.63
CA PRO A 66 -9.45 18.77 -18.73
C PRO A 66 -10.85 18.43 -18.22
N VAL A 67 -11.85 19.24 -18.53
CA VAL A 67 -13.27 18.93 -18.33
C VAL A 67 -13.92 19.11 -19.69
N GLU A 68 -14.12 18.02 -20.45
CA GLU A 68 -15.00 17.85 -21.64
C GLU A 68 -14.43 16.71 -22.54
N SER A 69 -15.20 15.87 -23.24
CA SER A 69 -16.65 15.63 -23.38
C SER A 69 -16.79 14.23 -24.01
N LEU A 70 -17.76 13.42 -23.59
CA LEU A 70 -18.19 12.24 -24.35
C LEU A 70 -18.61 12.69 -25.77
N GLY A 71 -17.80 12.44 -26.80
CA GLY A 71 -18.19 12.82 -28.16
C GLY A 71 -17.12 12.59 -29.22
N HIS A 72 -17.33 11.54 -30.01
CA HIS A 72 -16.80 11.22 -31.33
C HIS A 72 -16.05 12.33 -32.11
N GLY A 73 -14.90 11.93 -32.66
CA GLY A 73 -14.49 12.26 -34.04
C GLY A 73 -14.05 13.70 -34.30
N ASN A 74 -12.76 13.96 -34.19
CA ASN A 74 -11.94 14.38 -35.34
C ASN A 74 -10.50 14.62 -34.89
N SER A 75 -9.59 13.92 -35.56
CA SER A 75 -8.16 14.23 -35.60
C SER A 75 -7.98 15.67 -36.12
N ALA A 76 -7.87 16.63 -35.21
CA ALA A 76 -7.50 18.00 -35.52
C ALA A 76 -6.41 18.47 -34.54
N SER A 77 -5.17 18.15 -34.92
CA SER A 77 -3.95 18.91 -34.58
C SER A 77 -3.83 19.45 -33.15
N TYR A 78 -3.39 18.59 -32.23
CA TYR A 78 -2.64 19.08 -31.06
C TYR A 78 -1.29 19.64 -31.56
N PRO A 79 -0.91 20.89 -31.24
CA PRO A 79 0.40 21.41 -31.59
C PRO A 79 1.46 20.60 -30.83
N SER A 80 2.26 19.85 -31.58
CA SER A 80 3.23 18.87 -31.08
C SER A 80 4.51 19.47 -30.48
N SER A 81 4.46 20.68 -29.88
CA SER A 81 5.65 21.36 -29.34
C SER A 81 5.65 21.63 -27.83
N ASN A 82 4.54 21.49 -27.11
CA ASN A 82 4.43 21.99 -25.72
C ASN A 82 3.99 20.92 -24.68
N THR A 83 4.37 19.65 -24.87
CA THR A 83 4.00 18.58 -23.92
C THR A 83 4.75 18.68 -22.59
N ALA A 84 5.98 19.22 -22.60
CA ALA A 84 6.81 19.39 -21.41
C ALA A 84 6.27 20.50 -20.47
N ASP A 85 5.90 21.66 -21.02
CA ASP A 85 5.41 22.80 -20.20
C ASP A 85 4.03 22.52 -19.57
N TRP A 86 3.22 21.72 -20.25
CA TRP A 86 1.92 21.33 -19.72
C TRP A 86 2.08 20.28 -18.60
N ALA A 87 3.05 19.37 -18.73
CA ALA A 87 3.38 18.43 -17.68
C ALA A 87 3.92 19.13 -16.42
N THR A 88 4.81 20.12 -16.55
CA THR A 88 5.31 20.88 -15.39
C THR A 88 4.20 21.67 -14.70
N THR A 89 3.31 22.29 -15.48
CA THR A 89 2.14 23.01 -14.92
C THR A 89 1.21 22.06 -14.15
N LEU A 90 0.93 20.88 -14.70
CA LEU A 90 0.14 19.86 -14.00
C LEU A 90 0.85 19.32 -12.76
N THR A 91 2.16 19.09 -12.82
CA THR A 91 2.96 18.65 -11.66
C THR A 91 2.85 19.67 -10.52
N ASN A 92 3.04 20.96 -10.80
CA ASN A 92 2.89 22.02 -9.81
C ASN A 92 1.45 22.08 -9.25
N LEU A 93 0.44 21.86 -10.11
CA LEU A 93 -0.95 21.79 -9.66
C LEU A 93 -1.20 20.60 -8.73
N LEU A 94 -0.64 19.43 -9.03
CA LEU A 94 -0.75 18.23 -8.19
C LEU A 94 -0.05 18.43 -6.83
N ASP A 95 1.12 19.06 -6.82
CA ASP A 95 1.82 19.42 -5.58
C ASP A 95 0.99 20.41 -4.75
N LEU A 96 0.37 21.41 -5.39
CA LEU A 96 -0.54 22.31 -4.71
C LEU A 96 -1.75 21.57 -4.13
N LEU A 97 -2.36 20.66 -4.87
CA LEU A 97 -3.48 19.85 -4.40
C LEU A 97 -3.08 18.97 -3.21
N GLU A 98 -1.86 18.43 -3.21
CA GLU A 98 -1.33 17.68 -2.07
C GLU A 98 -1.18 18.58 -0.84
N VAL A 99 -0.57 19.75 -0.99
CA VAL A 99 -0.41 20.74 0.10
C VAL A 99 -1.76 21.19 0.65
N LEU A 100 -2.74 21.44 -0.21
CA LEU A 100 -4.11 21.81 0.18
C LEU A 100 -4.80 20.67 0.94
N THR A 101 -4.59 19.43 0.52
CA THR A 101 -5.16 18.25 1.20
C THR A 101 -4.48 18.00 2.55
N ALA A 102 -3.16 18.14 2.62
CA ALA A 102 -2.38 18.04 3.86
C ALA A 102 -2.77 19.13 4.86
N ALA A 103 -2.93 20.37 4.37
CA ALA A 103 -3.46 21.47 5.16
C ALA A 103 -4.84 21.11 5.73
N ARG A 104 -5.73 20.56 4.90
CA ARG A 104 -7.07 20.12 5.34
C ARG A 104 -7.00 19.06 6.46
N PHE A 105 -6.13 18.05 6.33
CA PHE A 105 -5.96 17.02 7.36
C PHE A 105 -5.45 17.59 8.69
N LYS A 106 -4.59 18.62 8.66
CA LYS A 106 -4.06 19.28 9.86
C LYS A 106 -5.03 20.30 10.46
N LEU A 107 -5.87 20.93 9.64
CA LEU A 107 -6.80 22.00 9.99
C LEU A 107 -8.21 21.52 10.35
N SER A 108 -8.47 20.21 10.35
CA SER A 108 -9.78 19.61 10.67
C SER A 108 -10.41 20.05 11.99
N THR A 109 -9.63 20.61 12.91
CA THR A 109 -10.13 21.17 14.18
C THR A 109 -10.83 22.53 14.04
N THR A 110 -10.67 23.25 12.91
CA THR A 110 -11.37 24.51 12.63
C THR A 110 -12.54 24.30 11.67
N SER A 111 -13.70 24.87 12.00
CA SER A 111 -14.99 24.70 11.30
C SER A 111 -15.05 25.29 9.88
N VAL A 112 -13.93 25.59 9.23
CA VAL A 112 -13.86 26.31 7.95
C VAL A 112 -13.39 25.36 6.85
N CYS A 113 -14.34 24.95 6.00
CA CYS A 113 -14.12 24.02 4.91
C CYS A 113 -14.07 24.79 3.57
N PHE A 114 -12.87 24.96 3.00
CA PHE A 114 -12.66 25.67 1.73
C PHE A 114 -12.95 24.78 0.51
N THR A 115 -13.49 25.35 -0.58
CA THR A 115 -13.82 24.57 -1.79
C THR A 115 -12.56 24.01 -2.47
N SER A 116 -11.50 24.81 -2.53
CA SER A 116 -10.19 24.46 -3.08
C SER A 116 -9.55 23.26 -2.38
N SER A 117 -9.71 23.16 -1.06
CA SER A 117 -9.19 22.04 -0.25
C SER A 117 -9.91 20.71 -0.50
N ARG A 118 -11.09 20.74 -1.14
CA ARG A 118 -11.93 19.57 -1.45
C ARG A 118 -11.76 19.08 -2.87
N LEU A 119 -11.09 19.83 -3.75
CA LEU A 119 -11.07 19.57 -5.19
C LEU A 119 -10.52 18.19 -5.53
N SER A 120 -9.42 17.77 -4.88
CA SER A 120 -8.81 16.45 -5.09
C SER A 120 -9.73 15.29 -4.67
N LEU A 121 -10.60 15.52 -3.69
CA LEU A 121 -11.54 14.54 -3.14
C LEU A 121 -12.86 14.49 -3.94
N VAL A 122 -13.41 15.66 -4.27
CA VAL A 122 -14.72 15.79 -4.91
C VAL A 122 -14.65 15.66 -6.43
N GLN A 123 -13.49 15.92 -7.05
CA GLN A 123 -13.29 15.83 -8.51
C GLN A 123 -12.26 14.77 -8.87
N ALA A 124 -12.22 13.66 -8.11
CA ALA A 124 -11.32 12.55 -8.35
C ALA A 124 -11.48 11.94 -9.74
N SER A 125 -12.71 11.85 -10.25
CA SER A 125 -13.00 11.45 -11.63
C SER A 125 -12.26 12.28 -12.68
N ALA A 126 -11.99 13.56 -12.43
CA ALA A 126 -11.21 14.40 -13.34
C ALA A 126 -9.71 14.05 -13.31
N LEU A 127 -9.17 13.74 -12.13
CA LEU A 127 -7.80 13.25 -11.97
C LEU A 127 -7.62 11.86 -12.61
N LEU A 128 -8.57 10.95 -12.43
CA LEU A 128 -8.53 9.60 -13.04
C LEU A 128 -8.52 9.68 -14.58
N ARG A 129 -9.18 10.68 -15.18
CA ARG A 129 -9.12 10.95 -16.63
C ARG A 129 -7.75 11.44 -17.09
N ILE A 130 -6.96 12.11 -16.25
CA ILE A 130 -5.57 12.45 -16.57
C ILE A 130 -4.74 11.17 -16.74
N VAL A 131 -4.98 10.14 -15.93
CA VAL A 131 -4.28 8.84 -16.04
C VAL A 131 -4.55 8.16 -17.38
N ASP A 132 -5.78 8.26 -17.89
CA ASP A 132 -6.18 7.72 -19.21
C ASP A 132 -5.72 8.59 -20.40
N SER A 133 -5.35 9.85 -20.16
CA SER A 133 -4.97 10.79 -21.22
C SER A 133 -3.57 10.55 -21.81
N HIS A 134 -3.20 11.28 -22.86
CA HIS A 134 -1.89 11.18 -23.56
C HIS A 134 -0.75 11.95 -22.86
N VAL A 135 -0.87 12.20 -21.56
CA VAL A 135 0.11 12.95 -20.77
C VAL A 135 1.31 12.07 -20.42
N HIS A 136 2.45 12.70 -20.17
CA HIS A 136 3.67 12.03 -19.71
C HIS A 136 3.41 11.10 -18.51
N TYR A 137 4.00 9.91 -18.54
CA TYR A 137 3.85 8.87 -17.52
C TYR A 137 4.11 9.36 -16.09
N PHE A 138 5.12 10.24 -15.93
CA PHE A 138 5.43 10.86 -14.65
C PHE A 138 4.22 11.55 -14.00
N VAL A 139 3.45 12.32 -14.78
CA VAL A 139 2.26 13.03 -14.26
C VAL A 139 1.17 12.02 -13.88
N LYS A 140 0.98 10.97 -14.68
CA LYS A 140 0.02 9.89 -14.37
C LYS A 140 0.37 9.19 -13.06
N LYS A 141 1.66 8.92 -12.84
CA LYS A 141 2.19 8.35 -11.60
C LYS A 141 1.96 9.29 -10.42
N GLN A 142 2.20 10.59 -10.58
CA GLN A 142 1.97 11.59 -9.55
C GLN A 142 0.49 11.68 -9.16
N VAL A 143 -0.43 11.62 -10.12
CA VAL A 143 -1.88 11.54 -9.84
C VAL A 143 -2.20 10.33 -8.95
N LEU A 144 -1.71 9.14 -9.30
CA LEU A 144 -2.01 7.93 -8.54
C LEU A 144 -1.38 7.93 -7.16
N LEU A 145 -0.19 8.49 -7.01
CA LEU A 145 0.45 8.67 -5.70
C LEU A 145 -0.32 9.69 -4.83
N LEU A 146 -0.82 10.77 -5.41
CA LEU A 146 -1.67 11.73 -4.72
C LEU A 146 -2.96 11.04 -4.23
N LEU A 147 -3.67 10.33 -5.10
CA LEU A 147 -4.90 9.60 -4.71
C LEU A 147 -4.61 8.55 -3.63
N LYS A 148 -3.49 7.82 -3.72
CA LYS A 148 -3.03 6.86 -2.71
C LYS A 148 -2.86 7.56 -1.35
N ARG A 149 -2.10 8.66 -1.31
CA ARG A 149 -1.84 9.42 -0.08
C ARG A 149 -3.12 9.97 0.54
N ILE A 150 -4.06 10.46 -0.28
CA ILE A 150 -5.35 10.96 0.20
C ILE A 150 -6.17 9.82 0.84
N LEU A 151 -6.29 8.68 0.17
CA LEU A 151 -7.04 7.52 0.69
C LEU A 151 -6.40 6.90 1.94
N LEU A 152 -5.08 6.98 2.07
CA LEU A 152 -4.35 6.57 3.28
C LEU A 152 -4.38 7.65 4.38
N GLN A 153 -4.90 8.85 4.11
CA GLN A 153 -4.82 10.02 5.00
C GLN A 153 -3.38 10.42 5.37
N LYS A 154 -2.45 10.19 4.44
CA LYS A 154 -1.00 10.45 4.55
C LYS A 154 -0.55 11.59 3.63
N ALA A 155 -1.47 12.44 3.17
CA ALA A 155 -1.08 13.60 2.34
C ALA A 155 -0.22 14.57 3.15
N GLY A 156 0.97 14.87 2.63
CA GLY A 156 1.94 15.77 3.28
C GLY A 156 2.81 15.15 4.38
N GLU A 157 2.79 13.82 4.54
CA GLU A 157 3.72 13.11 5.43
C GLU A 157 5.19 13.39 5.04
N ASP A 158 5.51 13.30 3.76
CA ASP A 158 6.83 13.65 3.19
C ASP A 158 7.18 15.15 3.33
N MET A 159 6.16 15.97 3.58
CA MET A 159 6.25 17.43 3.68
C MET A 159 6.47 17.90 5.13
N GLY A 160 6.58 17.00 6.11
CA GLY A 160 6.75 17.39 7.52
C GLY A 160 5.46 17.92 8.16
N PHE A 161 4.31 17.73 7.50
CA PHE A 161 3.03 17.74 8.17
C PHE A 161 2.97 16.43 8.96
N GLY A 162 3.31 16.48 10.26
CA GLY A 162 3.30 15.27 11.12
C GLY A 162 1.97 14.51 11.05
N GLU A 163 1.94 13.28 11.60
CA GLU A 163 0.81 12.35 11.51
C GLU A 163 -0.55 13.03 11.73
N ALA A 164 -1.44 12.90 10.75
CA ALA A 164 -2.82 13.36 10.87
C ALA A 164 -3.49 12.58 12.00
N SER A 165 -4.08 13.29 12.96
CA SER A 165 -4.82 12.67 14.05
C SER A 165 -5.95 11.81 13.47
N SER A 166 -6.00 10.53 13.87
CA SER A 166 -7.09 9.61 13.51
C SER A 166 -8.44 10.31 13.66
N LEU A 167 -9.26 10.32 12.60
CA LEU A 167 -10.60 10.93 12.58
C LEU A 167 -11.35 10.61 13.88
N THR A 168 -11.41 11.61 14.77
CA THR A 168 -12.31 11.57 15.91
C THR A 168 -13.71 11.85 15.39
N HIS A 169 -14.72 11.30 16.08
CA HIS A 169 -16.10 11.07 15.65
C HIS A 169 -16.95 12.29 15.22
N GLY A 170 -16.36 13.43 14.83
CA GLY A 170 -17.05 14.69 14.53
C GLY A 170 -16.76 15.31 13.15
N ASP A 171 -16.07 14.62 12.25
CA ASP A 171 -15.61 15.17 10.95
C ASP A 171 -16.45 14.68 9.74
N ASP A 172 -17.78 14.73 9.87
CA ASP A 172 -18.74 14.17 8.91
C ASP A 172 -18.50 14.63 7.45
N HIS A 173 -18.03 15.86 7.25
CA HIS A 173 -17.74 16.40 5.92
C HIS A 173 -16.48 15.79 5.28
N MET A 174 -15.42 15.52 6.06
CA MET A 174 -14.20 14.89 5.54
C MET A 174 -14.48 13.44 5.14
N THR A 175 -15.17 12.70 6.00
CA THR A 175 -15.54 11.31 5.72
C THR A 175 -16.43 11.24 4.46
N SER A 176 -17.38 12.17 4.31
CA SER A 176 -18.21 12.27 3.09
C SER A 176 -17.39 12.55 1.83
N ASP A 177 -16.37 13.41 1.90
CA ASP A 177 -15.51 13.75 0.76
C ASP A 177 -14.63 12.56 0.36
N ILE A 178 -14.04 11.84 1.32
CA ILE A 178 -13.26 10.62 1.07
C ILE A 178 -14.14 9.52 0.47
N LEU A 179 -15.38 9.38 0.92
CA LEU A 179 -16.33 8.44 0.34
C LEU A 179 -16.67 8.78 -1.10
N THR A 180 -16.82 10.07 -1.42
CA THR A 180 -17.05 10.53 -2.80
C THR A 180 -15.87 10.16 -3.70
N LEU A 181 -14.63 10.40 -3.23
CA LEU A 181 -13.40 9.95 -3.90
C LEU A 181 -13.39 8.43 -4.13
N ALA A 182 -13.72 7.65 -3.09
CA ALA A 182 -13.76 6.20 -3.16
C ALA A 182 -14.79 5.70 -4.18
N ASP A 183 -15.97 6.33 -4.23
CA ASP A 183 -17.02 5.99 -5.20
C ASP A 183 -16.59 6.31 -6.64
N ASP A 184 -15.95 7.46 -6.88
CA ASP A 184 -15.40 7.83 -8.18
C ASP A 184 -14.36 6.81 -8.68
N VAL A 185 -13.46 6.36 -7.80
CA VAL A 185 -12.47 5.32 -8.11
C VAL A 185 -13.15 4.00 -8.46
N LEU A 186 -14.11 3.55 -7.65
CA LEU A 186 -14.80 2.28 -7.87
C LEU A 186 -15.69 2.32 -9.11
N GLN A 187 -16.28 3.47 -9.43
CA GLN A 187 -17.02 3.66 -10.67
C GLN A 187 -16.08 3.58 -11.87
N ALA A 188 -14.89 4.20 -11.80
CA ALA A 188 -13.89 4.11 -12.87
C ALA A 188 -13.40 2.67 -13.09
N VAL A 189 -13.13 1.93 -12.00
CA VAL A 189 -12.76 0.50 -12.10
C VAL A 189 -13.90 -0.33 -12.71
N HIS A 190 -15.16 -0.02 -12.39
CA HIS A 190 -16.31 -0.67 -13.00
C HIS A 190 -16.42 -0.42 -14.51
N THR A 191 -15.90 0.71 -15.00
CA THR A 191 -15.79 1.05 -16.43
C THR A 191 -14.43 0.67 -17.04
N ASP A 192 -13.79 -0.39 -16.54
CA ASP A 192 -12.54 -0.96 -17.06
C ASP A 192 -11.30 -0.03 -17.04
N TRP A 193 -11.30 1.03 -16.22
CA TRP A 193 -10.19 1.99 -16.14
C TRP A 193 -8.81 1.35 -15.88
N LEU A 194 -8.76 0.23 -15.14
CA LEU A 194 -7.51 -0.50 -14.87
C LEU A 194 -6.78 -0.94 -16.14
N GLN A 195 -7.51 -1.24 -17.22
CA GLN A 195 -6.91 -1.65 -18.50
C GLN A 195 -6.12 -0.50 -19.15
N CYS A 196 -6.56 0.74 -18.90
CA CYS A 196 -5.94 1.96 -19.44
C CYS A 196 -4.72 2.43 -18.65
N VAL A 197 -4.53 1.99 -17.40
CA VAL A 197 -3.41 2.45 -16.56
C VAL A 197 -2.09 1.92 -17.13
N PRO A 198 -1.18 2.80 -17.60
CA PRO A 198 0.13 2.37 -18.07
C PRO A 198 1.01 1.98 -16.88
N VAL A 199 1.82 0.95 -17.06
CA VAL A 199 2.90 0.58 -16.14
C VAL A 199 4.13 0.38 -17.01
N GLU A 200 5.03 1.37 -17.02
CA GLU A 200 6.26 1.30 -17.80
C GLU A 200 7.25 0.32 -17.14
N SER A 201 8.05 -0.37 -17.96
CA SER A 201 9.20 -1.14 -17.46
C SER A 201 10.17 -0.14 -16.80
N ALA A 202 10.61 -0.43 -15.58
CA ALA A 202 11.54 0.31 -14.74
C ALA A 202 12.89 0.45 -15.43
N ALA A 203 12.95 1.35 -16.39
CA ALA A 203 14.16 1.92 -16.92
C ALA A 203 13.91 3.43 -17.00
N ILE A 204 14.44 4.13 -16.01
CA ILE A 204 14.97 5.51 -16.00
C ILE A 204 14.70 6.09 -14.60
N PHE A 205 15.66 5.86 -13.71
CA PHE A 205 15.71 6.49 -12.39
C PHE A 205 16.41 7.84 -12.52
N PHE A 206 15.91 8.85 -11.82
CA PHE A 206 16.61 10.13 -11.63
C PHE A 206 17.86 9.90 -10.79
N GLY A 207 19.05 10.09 -11.39
CA GLY A 207 20.35 9.99 -10.70
C GLY A 207 21.17 8.72 -10.93
N GLY A 208 20.65 7.72 -11.65
CA GLY A 208 21.43 6.53 -12.04
C GLY A 208 21.94 6.66 -13.46
N THR A 209 23.26 6.55 -13.68
CA THR A 209 23.81 6.32 -15.02
C THR A 209 23.23 5.01 -15.54
N GLY A 210 22.25 5.07 -16.44
CA GLY A 210 21.64 3.91 -17.06
C GLY A 210 22.68 3.13 -17.85
N GLN A 211 23.34 2.18 -17.19
CA GLN A 211 24.18 1.21 -17.85
C GLN A 211 23.37 -0.08 -17.95
N SER A 212 22.91 -0.35 -19.17
CA SER A 212 22.33 -1.61 -19.59
C SER A 212 23.33 -2.74 -19.34
N CYS A 213 23.36 -3.28 -18.12
CA CYS A 213 23.96 -4.57 -17.86
C CYS A 213 22.92 -5.63 -18.25
N GLY A 214 23.20 -6.32 -19.37
CA GLY A 214 22.37 -7.37 -19.92
C GLY A 214 22.09 -8.47 -18.91
N GLY A 215 20.88 -8.46 -18.37
CA GLY A 215 20.25 -9.53 -17.61
C GLY A 215 18.76 -9.27 -17.70
N SER A 216 18.00 -10.17 -18.33
CA SER A 216 16.57 -10.05 -18.55
C SER A 216 15.82 -9.76 -17.24
N SER A 217 15.37 -8.53 -17.04
CA SER A 217 14.35 -8.23 -16.05
C SER A 217 13.47 -7.13 -16.60
N ASP A 218 12.30 -7.55 -17.09
CA ASP A 218 11.16 -6.69 -17.35
C ASP A 218 10.62 -6.21 -15.99
N ALA A 219 11.43 -5.46 -15.25
CA ALA A 219 11.09 -5.00 -13.91
C ALA A 219 10.03 -3.92 -14.10
N PHE A 220 8.78 -4.17 -13.72
CA PHE A 220 7.72 -3.17 -13.83
C PHE A 220 7.88 -2.09 -12.75
N ASP A 221 7.32 -0.90 -12.96
CA ASP A 221 7.27 0.15 -11.94
C ASP A 221 6.39 -0.27 -10.75
N HIS A 222 7.00 -0.96 -9.78
CA HIS A 222 6.33 -1.45 -8.58
C HIS A 222 5.70 -0.33 -7.75
N VAL A 223 6.22 0.91 -7.82
CA VAL A 223 5.60 2.06 -7.13
C VAL A 223 4.23 2.35 -7.72
N MET A 224 4.11 2.30 -9.05
CA MET A 224 2.83 2.47 -9.75
C MET A 224 1.86 1.32 -9.42
N LEU A 225 2.34 0.08 -9.43
CA LEU A 225 1.53 -1.10 -9.09
C LEU A 225 0.97 -1.01 -7.66
N ARG A 226 1.83 -0.70 -6.67
CA ARG A 226 1.41 -0.50 -5.28
C ARG A 226 0.36 0.61 -5.15
N ALA A 227 0.58 1.74 -5.84
CA ALA A 227 -0.34 2.87 -5.81
C ALA A 227 -1.72 2.51 -6.35
N VAL A 228 -1.80 1.89 -7.53
CA VAL A 228 -3.08 1.43 -8.10
C VAL A 228 -3.77 0.43 -7.18
N SER A 229 -3.04 -0.57 -6.67
CA SER A 229 -3.59 -1.57 -5.76
C SER A 229 -4.17 -0.95 -4.49
N LEU A 230 -3.44 -0.03 -3.83
CA LEU A 230 -3.92 0.63 -2.62
C LEU A 230 -5.09 1.58 -2.89
N VAL A 231 -5.08 2.31 -4.00
CA VAL A 231 -6.20 3.18 -4.40
C VAL A 231 -7.49 2.36 -4.51
N VAL A 232 -7.44 1.17 -5.14
CA VAL A 232 -8.61 0.29 -5.25
C VAL A 232 -8.99 -0.31 -3.89
N LEU A 233 -8.03 -0.86 -3.14
CA LEU A 233 -8.30 -1.53 -1.86
C LEU A 233 -8.87 -0.58 -0.80
N LYS A 234 -8.29 0.61 -0.65
CA LYS A 234 -8.76 1.61 0.32
C LYS A 234 -10.13 2.17 -0.08
N SER A 235 -10.40 2.35 -1.38
CA SER A 235 -11.73 2.76 -1.84
C SER A 235 -12.80 1.73 -1.48
N LEU A 236 -12.50 0.44 -1.64
CA LEU A 236 -13.39 -0.63 -1.17
C LEU A 236 -13.56 -0.60 0.35
N GLU A 237 -12.47 -0.40 1.09
CA GLU A 237 -12.48 -0.30 2.56
C GLU A 237 -13.42 0.82 3.04
N TYR A 238 -13.31 2.04 2.49
CA TYR A 238 -14.23 3.12 2.85
C TYR A 238 -15.67 2.80 2.48
N LYS A 239 -15.89 2.18 1.31
CA LYS A 239 -17.24 1.81 0.89
C LYS A 239 -17.90 0.80 1.83
N ILE A 240 -17.19 -0.20 2.33
CA ILE A 240 -17.73 -1.17 3.31
C ILE A 240 -17.93 -0.57 4.71
N GLN A 241 -17.18 0.49 5.06
CA GLN A 241 -17.34 1.18 6.34
C GLN A 241 -18.58 2.09 6.34
N SER A 242 -18.91 2.68 5.20
CA SER A 242 -20.10 3.53 5.01
C SER A 242 -21.36 2.72 4.71
N ALA A 243 -21.23 1.66 3.91
CA ALA A 243 -22.30 0.71 3.68
C ALA A 243 -22.56 -0.06 4.97
N GLY A 244 -23.70 0.23 5.63
CA GLY A 244 -24.18 -0.61 6.72
C GLY A 244 -24.29 -2.10 6.29
N VAL A 245 -24.58 -2.98 7.25
CA VAL A 245 -24.52 -4.46 7.14
C VAL A 245 -25.26 -5.08 5.93
N CYS A 246 -26.11 -4.34 5.20
CA CYS A 246 -27.05 -4.86 4.21
C CYS A 246 -26.68 -4.63 2.72
N ASN A 247 -25.63 -3.89 2.37
CA ASN A 247 -25.29 -3.65 0.96
C ASN A 247 -24.25 -4.66 0.46
N THR A 248 -24.64 -5.52 -0.48
CA THR A 248 -23.74 -6.44 -1.17
C THR A 248 -22.90 -5.68 -2.19
N ILE A 249 -21.81 -5.05 -1.74
CA ILE A 249 -20.80 -4.51 -2.64
C ILE A 249 -20.15 -5.70 -3.36
N GLY A 250 -19.98 -5.60 -4.68
CA GLY A 250 -19.35 -6.63 -5.50
C GLY A 250 -17.83 -6.75 -5.30
N ILE A 251 -17.37 -6.94 -4.06
CA ILE A 251 -15.94 -6.98 -3.65
C ILE A 251 -15.16 -7.95 -4.54
N HIS A 252 -15.70 -9.15 -4.78
CA HIS A 252 -15.08 -10.16 -5.64
C HIS A 252 -14.82 -9.65 -7.07
N GLY A 253 -15.72 -8.85 -7.64
CA GLY A 253 -15.55 -8.29 -8.99
C GLY A 253 -14.35 -7.34 -9.04
N TYR A 254 -14.24 -6.44 -8.07
CA TYR A 254 -13.13 -5.50 -7.98
C TYR A 254 -11.78 -6.18 -7.71
N LEU A 255 -11.73 -7.15 -6.80
CA LEU A 255 -10.50 -7.92 -6.54
C LEU A 255 -10.08 -8.76 -7.75
N SER A 256 -11.05 -9.33 -8.48
CA SER A 256 -10.78 -10.07 -9.72
C SER A 256 -10.21 -9.15 -10.81
N ALA A 257 -10.78 -7.96 -10.98
CA ALA A 257 -10.29 -6.96 -11.93
C ALA A 257 -8.87 -6.50 -11.57
N LEU A 258 -8.59 -6.27 -10.29
CA LEU A 258 -7.25 -5.91 -9.82
C LEU A 258 -6.23 -7.04 -10.06
N LEU A 259 -6.59 -8.29 -9.73
CA LEU A 259 -5.70 -9.42 -9.95
C LEU A 259 -5.44 -9.66 -11.44
N LEU A 260 -6.45 -9.47 -12.30
CA LEU A 260 -6.29 -9.55 -13.75
C LEU A 260 -5.31 -8.47 -14.26
N PHE A 261 -5.47 -7.23 -13.80
CA PHE A 261 -4.55 -6.13 -14.11
C PHE A 261 -3.11 -6.47 -13.70
N LEU A 262 -2.89 -6.95 -12.47
CA LEU A 262 -1.55 -7.31 -11.97
C LEU A 262 -0.91 -8.43 -12.80
N ARG A 263 -1.70 -9.44 -13.21
CA ARG A 263 -1.24 -10.51 -14.10
C ARG A 263 -0.85 -9.99 -15.48
N GLN A 264 -1.63 -9.07 -16.05
CA GLN A 264 -1.33 -8.46 -17.35
C GLN A 264 -0.06 -7.60 -17.32
N ARG A 265 0.24 -6.98 -16.16
CA ARG A 265 1.44 -6.16 -15.94
C ARG A 265 2.62 -6.95 -15.36
N GLY A 266 2.67 -8.26 -15.61
CA GLY A 266 3.85 -9.09 -15.41
C GLY A 266 4.29 -9.29 -13.95
N VAL A 267 3.42 -9.04 -12.96
CA VAL A 267 3.64 -9.57 -11.61
C VAL A 267 3.78 -11.09 -11.75
N GLN A 268 4.93 -11.64 -11.35
CA GLN A 268 5.35 -13.04 -11.57
C GLN A 268 4.49 -14.07 -10.81
N LEU A 269 3.18 -14.03 -11.00
CA LEU A 269 2.25 -15.09 -10.67
C LEU A 269 2.50 -16.22 -11.67
N LYS A 270 3.64 -16.92 -11.49
CA LYS A 270 3.99 -18.12 -12.27
C LYS A 270 2.80 -19.07 -12.28
N GLN A 271 2.60 -19.77 -13.40
CA GLN A 271 1.51 -20.73 -13.54
C GLN A 271 1.58 -21.75 -12.38
N GLY A 272 0.50 -21.85 -11.60
CA GLY A 272 0.46 -22.68 -10.38
C GLY A 272 0.79 -21.96 -9.06
N SER A 273 1.18 -20.68 -9.08
CA SER A 273 1.32 -19.91 -7.84
C SER A 273 -0.03 -19.60 -7.20
N HIS A 274 -0.05 -19.64 -5.88
CA HIS A 274 -1.24 -19.35 -5.10
C HIS A 274 -1.58 -17.86 -5.23
N SER A 275 -2.78 -17.50 -5.71
CA SER A 275 -3.10 -16.10 -6.06
C SER A 275 -2.78 -15.12 -4.94
N CYS A 276 -3.01 -15.46 -3.66
CA CYS A 276 -2.75 -14.57 -2.52
C CYS A 276 -1.27 -14.13 -2.34
N CYS A 277 -0.31 -14.75 -3.03
CA CYS A 277 1.09 -14.30 -2.97
C CYS A 277 1.30 -12.93 -3.63
N TRP A 278 0.33 -12.45 -4.43
CA TRP A 278 0.41 -11.16 -5.12
C TRP A 278 0.72 -9.99 -4.18
N VAL A 279 0.20 -10.02 -2.94
CA VAL A 279 0.45 -8.97 -1.94
C VAL A 279 1.95 -8.87 -1.65
N SER A 280 2.60 -9.98 -1.36
CA SER A 280 4.04 -10.02 -1.14
C SER A 280 4.85 -9.64 -2.37
N LEU A 281 4.40 -10.05 -3.57
CA LEU A 281 5.10 -9.75 -4.83
C LEU A 281 5.02 -8.27 -5.21
N VAL A 282 3.90 -7.60 -4.91
CA VAL A 282 3.70 -6.19 -5.26
C VAL A 282 4.28 -5.27 -4.18
N PHE A 283 4.11 -5.64 -2.91
CA PHE A 283 4.40 -4.77 -1.77
C PHE A 283 5.70 -5.09 -1.01
N GLY A 284 6.42 -6.16 -1.35
CA GLY A 284 7.55 -6.66 -0.55
C GLY A 284 8.72 -5.69 -0.31
N GLU A 285 8.85 -4.63 -1.12
CA GLU A 285 9.88 -3.60 -0.96
C GLU A 285 9.44 -2.39 -0.10
N GLN A 286 8.16 -2.34 0.34
CA GLN A 286 7.59 -1.21 1.08
C GLN A 286 6.65 -1.72 2.18
N ASP A 287 7.17 -1.87 3.39
CA ASP A 287 6.46 -2.51 4.50
C ASP A 287 5.15 -1.78 4.89
N ASP A 288 5.14 -0.45 4.94
CA ASP A 288 3.95 0.33 5.28
C ASP A 288 2.79 0.10 4.28
N ASP A 289 3.08 0.20 2.98
CA ASP A 289 2.10 -0.09 1.92
C ASP A 289 1.61 -1.55 2.01
N MET A 290 2.50 -2.51 2.34
CA MET A 290 2.14 -3.93 2.53
C MET A 290 1.16 -4.12 3.69
N MET A 291 1.40 -3.46 4.83
CA MET A 291 0.54 -3.59 6.01
C MET A 291 -0.81 -2.93 5.80
N GLU A 292 -0.87 -1.78 5.13
CA GLU A 292 -2.14 -1.14 4.76
C GLU A 292 -2.95 -2.02 3.79
N ALA A 293 -2.29 -2.64 2.79
CA ALA A 293 -2.95 -3.57 1.87
C ALA A 293 -3.48 -4.82 2.60
N ALA A 294 -2.67 -5.43 3.47
CA ALA A 294 -3.07 -6.61 4.26
C ALA A 294 -4.22 -6.30 5.22
N LYS A 295 -4.22 -5.10 5.84
CA LYS A 295 -5.31 -4.61 6.70
C LYS A 295 -6.60 -4.43 5.90
N ALA A 296 -6.54 -3.74 4.76
CA ALA A 296 -7.71 -3.53 3.91
C ALA A 296 -8.31 -4.87 3.45
N LEU A 297 -7.47 -5.81 2.98
CA LEU A 297 -7.91 -7.15 2.57
C LEU A 297 -8.55 -7.95 3.71
N LEU A 298 -7.99 -7.88 4.92
CA LEU A 298 -8.59 -8.51 6.10
C LEU A 298 -9.99 -7.92 6.40
N LEU A 299 -10.14 -6.60 6.33
CA LEU A 299 -11.44 -5.95 6.56
C LEU A 299 -12.47 -6.33 5.50
N LEU A 300 -12.07 -6.35 4.22
CA LEU A 300 -12.93 -6.77 3.12
C LEU A 300 -13.38 -8.22 3.28
N TYR A 301 -12.46 -9.11 3.66
CA TYR A 301 -12.76 -10.52 3.93
C TYR A 301 -13.76 -10.69 5.08
N LEU A 302 -13.53 -10.01 6.20
CA LEU A 302 -14.40 -10.09 7.38
C LEU A 302 -15.79 -9.53 7.10
N HIS A 303 -15.90 -8.42 6.37
CA HIS A 303 -17.18 -7.86 5.94
C HIS A 303 -17.93 -8.85 5.04
N HIS A 304 -17.22 -9.47 4.09
CA HIS A 304 -17.86 -10.41 3.17
C HIS A 304 -18.36 -11.69 3.85
N ARG A 305 -17.64 -12.20 4.85
CA ARG A 305 -18.09 -13.36 5.66
C ARG A 305 -19.32 -13.06 6.52
N VAL A 306 -19.50 -11.83 6.95
CA VAL A 306 -20.72 -11.43 7.69
C VAL A 306 -21.92 -11.33 6.73
N SER A 307 -21.68 -10.90 5.49
CA SER A 307 -22.73 -10.66 4.49
C SER A 307 -23.08 -11.88 3.63
N SER A 308 -22.26 -12.94 3.63
CA SER A 308 -22.47 -14.16 2.83
C SER A 308 -21.81 -15.39 3.47
N ASP A 309 -22.51 -16.53 3.46
CA ASP A 309 -21.93 -17.85 3.78
C ASP A 309 -21.07 -18.32 2.61
N LEU A 310 -19.77 -18.03 2.65
CA LEU A 310 -18.83 -18.47 1.62
C LEU A 310 -17.87 -19.53 2.12
N GLU A 311 -17.64 -20.50 1.24
CA GLU A 311 -16.58 -21.50 1.34
C GLU A 311 -15.21 -20.83 1.23
N ALA A 312 -14.29 -21.18 2.13
CA ALA A 312 -12.97 -20.55 2.26
C ALA A 312 -12.11 -20.61 0.98
N ASP A 313 -12.31 -21.62 0.14
CA ASP A 313 -11.54 -21.86 -1.09
C ASP A 313 -11.84 -20.85 -2.21
N ALA A 314 -13.05 -20.28 -2.23
CA ALA A 314 -13.45 -19.29 -3.25
C ALA A 314 -12.67 -17.96 -3.10
N VAL A 315 -12.19 -17.66 -1.89
CA VAL A 315 -11.49 -16.41 -1.59
C VAL A 315 -10.04 -16.45 -2.08
N CYS A 316 -9.43 -17.63 -2.12
CA CYS A 316 -8.09 -17.79 -2.68
C CYS A 316 -8.05 -17.54 -4.19
N VAL A 317 -9.15 -17.77 -4.92
CA VAL A 317 -9.26 -17.50 -6.35
C VAL A 317 -8.98 -16.03 -6.67
N VAL A 318 -9.60 -15.13 -5.89
CA VAL A 318 -9.42 -13.67 -6.01
C VAL A 318 -8.23 -13.13 -5.22
N GLY A 319 -7.43 -14.02 -4.61
CA GLY A 319 -6.24 -13.63 -3.85
C GLY A 319 -6.53 -12.88 -2.55
N GLY A 320 -7.69 -13.10 -1.93
CA GLY A 320 -8.18 -12.32 -0.78
C GLY A 320 -8.15 -13.03 0.58
N ASN A 321 -7.50 -14.19 0.71
CA ASN A 321 -7.52 -14.97 1.94
C ASN A 321 -6.49 -14.43 2.98
N PRO A 322 -6.93 -13.93 4.15
CA PRO A 322 -6.06 -13.28 5.13
C PRO A 322 -5.08 -14.25 5.79
N HIS A 323 -5.42 -15.53 5.94
CA HIS A 323 -4.49 -16.54 6.45
C HIS A 323 -3.33 -16.74 5.48
N CYS A 324 -3.61 -16.81 4.18
CA CYS A 324 -2.56 -16.91 3.18
C CYS A 324 -1.66 -15.67 3.17
N HIS A 325 -2.22 -14.45 3.27
CA HIS A 325 -1.42 -13.22 3.35
C HIS A 325 -0.47 -13.23 4.54
N PHE A 326 -0.97 -13.59 5.73
CA PHE A 326 -0.14 -13.68 6.93
C PHE A 326 0.96 -14.76 6.82
N LEU A 327 0.62 -15.92 6.24
CA LEU A 327 1.60 -16.98 5.98
C LEU A 327 2.69 -16.55 4.98
N PHE A 328 2.33 -15.82 3.92
CA PHE A 328 3.31 -15.28 2.99
C PHE A 328 4.18 -14.20 3.64
N LEU A 329 3.61 -13.33 4.48
CA LEU A 329 4.38 -12.38 5.30
C LEU A 329 5.41 -13.12 6.15
N LEU A 330 4.98 -14.11 6.95
CA LEU A 330 5.87 -14.90 7.80
C LEU A 330 6.95 -15.62 6.98
N ARG A 331 6.60 -16.16 5.81
CA ARG A 331 7.58 -16.78 4.93
C ARG A 331 8.65 -15.79 4.44
N ASN A 332 8.27 -14.57 4.07
CA ASN A 332 9.23 -13.58 3.58
C ASN A 332 10.20 -13.13 4.67
N ILE A 333 9.74 -13.04 5.92
CA ILE A 333 10.58 -12.75 7.08
C ILE A 333 11.21 -14.01 7.68
N SER A 334 11.17 -15.15 6.97
CA SER A 334 11.73 -16.44 7.41
C SER A 334 11.21 -16.96 8.77
N PHE A 335 10.01 -16.53 9.18
CA PHE A 335 9.38 -16.81 10.47
C PHE A 335 10.18 -16.23 11.66
N ASP A 336 10.95 -15.16 11.43
CA ASP A 336 11.69 -14.46 12.46
C ASP A 336 10.78 -13.55 13.28
N HIS A 337 10.63 -13.84 14.57
CA HIS A 337 9.81 -13.05 15.48
C HIS A 337 10.40 -11.67 15.78
N SER A 338 11.71 -11.46 15.58
CA SER A 338 12.35 -10.16 15.78
C SER A 338 11.87 -9.11 14.76
N ILE A 339 11.67 -9.51 13.51
CA ILE A 339 11.11 -8.62 12.47
C ILE A 339 9.65 -8.25 12.80
N LEU A 340 8.85 -9.20 13.32
CA LEU A 340 7.50 -8.88 13.81
C LEU A 340 7.51 -7.92 15.00
N LEU A 341 8.52 -8.04 15.86
CA LEU A 341 8.70 -7.13 16.98
C LEU A 341 9.06 -5.72 16.49
N ASP A 342 9.92 -5.60 15.49
CA ASP A 342 10.28 -4.32 14.88
C ASP A 342 9.05 -3.64 14.26
N PHE A 343 8.19 -4.39 13.56
CA PHE A 343 6.90 -3.87 13.09
C PHE A 343 5.97 -3.44 14.22
N LEU A 344 5.97 -4.14 15.36
CA LEU A 344 5.15 -3.75 16.51
C LEU A 344 5.64 -2.49 17.20
N ILE A 345 6.95 -2.23 17.21
CA ILE A 345 7.54 -1.07 17.88
C ILE A 345 7.55 0.15 16.95
N SER A 346 7.60 -0.06 15.63
CA SER A 346 7.53 1.01 14.64
C SER A 346 6.20 1.77 14.70
N THR A 347 6.28 3.09 14.64
CA THR A 347 5.11 3.99 14.47
C THR A 347 4.76 4.20 13.00
N GLU A 348 5.63 3.80 12.08
CA GLU A 348 5.49 4.09 10.64
C GLU A 348 4.46 3.19 9.95
N THR A 349 4.13 2.04 10.56
CA THR A 349 3.24 1.04 9.95
C THR A 349 1.97 0.85 10.78
N CYS A 350 0.87 0.52 10.11
CA CYS A 350 -0.36 0.10 10.79
C CYS A 350 -0.31 -1.35 11.32
N PHE A 351 0.89 -1.93 11.55
CA PHE A 351 1.05 -3.35 11.84
C PHE A 351 0.34 -3.78 13.13
N LEU A 352 0.45 -3.02 14.22
CA LEU A 352 -0.25 -3.36 15.47
C LEU A 352 -1.76 -3.49 15.25
N GLU A 353 -2.33 -2.55 14.51
CA GLU A 353 -3.75 -2.50 14.21
C GLU A 353 -4.19 -3.72 13.39
N TYR A 354 -3.45 -4.02 12.32
CA TYR A 354 -3.63 -5.21 11.49
C TYR A 354 -3.49 -6.49 12.32
N PHE A 355 -2.40 -6.61 13.06
CA PHE A 355 -2.01 -7.82 13.77
C PHE A 355 -3.02 -8.18 14.85
N VAL A 356 -3.47 -7.23 15.67
CA VAL A 356 -4.51 -7.49 16.68
C VAL A 356 -5.82 -7.95 16.05
N ARG A 357 -6.24 -7.37 14.92
CA ARG A 357 -7.44 -7.83 14.18
C ARG A 357 -7.23 -9.23 13.61
N TYR A 358 -6.07 -9.48 13.00
CA TYR A 358 -5.73 -10.78 12.45
C TYR A 358 -5.67 -11.86 13.53
N LEU A 359 -5.05 -11.60 14.69
CA LEU A 359 -4.98 -12.58 15.79
C LEU A 359 -6.38 -12.94 16.33
N LYS A 360 -7.32 -11.98 16.37
CA LYS A 360 -8.72 -12.28 16.69
C LYS A 360 -9.32 -13.21 15.63
N HIS A 361 -9.12 -12.90 14.36
CA HIS A 361 -9.59 -13.74 13.26
C HIS A 361 -8.97 -15.14 13.28
N LEU A 362 -7.66 -15.26 13.49
CA LEU A 362 -6.94 -16.53 13.63
C LEU A 362 -7.45 -17.35 14.82
N ARG A 363 -7.74 -16.70 15.95
CA ARG A 363 -8.39 -17.37 17.08
C ARG A 363 -9.76 -17.88 16.69
N ASP A 364 -10.56 -17.11 15.95
CA ASP A 364 -11.95 -17.47 15.65
C ASP A 364 -12.03 -18.53 14.53
N ASP A 365 -11.19 -18.43 13.50
CA ASP A 365 -11.09 -19.36 12.36
C ASP A 365 -9.79 -20.18 12.38
N TRP A 366 -9.65 -21.01 13.41
CA TRP A 366 -8.49 -21.89 13.53
C TRP A 366 -8.46 -23.00 12.48
N GLU A 367 -9.64 -23.50 12.07
CA GLU A 367 -9.73 -24.56 11.07
C GLU A 367 -9.39 -24.06 9.67
N GLY A 368 -9.92 -22.89 9.28
CA GLY A 368 -9.54 -22.25 8.02
C GLY A 368 -8.04 -21.97 7.93
N PHE A 369 -7.40 -21.67 9.06
CA PHE A 369 -5.93 -21.56 9.09
C PHE A 369 -5.22 -22.91 8.87
N ARG A 370 -5.73 -24.00 9.45
CA ARG A 370 -5.15 -25.35 9.25
C ARG A 370 -5.24 -25.79 7.79
N THR A 371 -6.37 -25.54 7.12
CA THR A 371 -6.60 -25.97 5.74
C THR A 371 -5.70 -25.27 4.73
N VAL A 372 -5.34 -24.00 4.96
CA VAL A 372 -4.48 -23.21 4.06
C VAL A 372 -2.99 -23.25 4.42
N SER A 373 -2.63 -23.83 5.57
CA SER A 373 -1.22 -24.01 5.94
C SER A 373 -0.36 -24.74 4.88
N PRO A 374 -0.88 -25.67 4.06
CA PRO A 374 -0.13 -26.29 2.95
C PRO A 374 0.15 -25.35 1.77
N CYS A 375 -0.50 -24.17 1.67
CA CYS A 375 -0.29 -23.22 0.56
C CYS A 375 1.17 -22.73 0.42
N LEU A 376 2.01 -22.97 1.43
CA LEU A 376 3.43 -22.61 1.45
C LEU A 376 4.36 -23.68 0.81
N GLN A 377 3.82 -24.77 0.26
CA GLN A 377 4.65 -25.85 -0.29
C GLN A 377 5.60 -25.36 -1.41
N PRO A 378 6.85 -25.87 -1.47
CA PRO A 378 7.90 -25.36 -2.37
C PRO A 378 7.58 -25.47 -3.87
N SER A 379 6.68 -26.38 -4.26
CA SER A 379 6.31 -26.63 -5.66
C SER A 379 5.50 -25.51 -6.31
N LEU A 380 4.90 -24.60 -5.53
CA LEU A 380 3.96 -23.59 -6.05
C LEU A 380 4.56 -22.17 -6.13
N CYS A 381 5.67 -21.88 -5.45
CA CYS A 381 6.29 -20.55 -5.44
C CYS A 381 7.82 -20.66 -5.29
N LEU A 382 8.56 -20.68 -6.41
CA LEU A 382 10.02 -20.51 -6.44
C LEU A 382 10.39 -19.33 -7.35
N PRO A 383 11.03 -18.27 -6.83
CA PRO A 383 11.88 -17.41 -7.62
C PRO A 383 13.17 -18.19 -7.93
N SER A 384 13.45 -18.41 -9.22
CA SER A 384 14.70 -19.05 -9.64
C SER A 384 15.75 -17.96 -9.77
N GLY A 385 16.55 -17.80 -8.71
CA GLY A 385 17.73 -16.95 -8.68
C GLY A 385 18.63 -17.41 -7.54
N SER A 386 19.57 -18.30 -7.86
CA SER A 386 20.70 -18.75 -7.01
C SER A 386 20.38 -19.25 -5.59
N ALA A 387 20.04 -20.53 -5.49
CA ALA A 387 20.16 -21.29 -4.23
C ALA A 387 20.70 -22.71 -4.52
N THR A 388 21.97 -22.77 -4.90
CA THR A 388 22.79 -23.99 -4.84
C THR A 388 24.17 -23.61 -4.33
N ALA A 389 24.27 -23.40 -3.02
CA ALA A 389 25.43 -23.58 -2.14
C ALA A 389 25.14 -22.85 -0.82
N LEU A 390 25.62 -23.38 0.30
CA LEU A 390 25.39 -22.93 1.69
C LEU A 390 24.13 -23.46 2.39
N ALA A 391 23.86 -24.77 2.24
CA ALA A 391 23.27 -25.54 3.34
C ALA A 391 24.41 -26.08 4.22
N SER A 392 24.94 -25.23 5.12
CA SER A 392 25.72 -25.60 6.33
C SER A 392 26.44 -24.37 6.88
N THR A 393 25.71 -23.44 7.49
CA THR A 393 26.30 -22.44 8.39
C THR A 393 25.18 -21.87 9.26
N PRO A 394 25.36 -21.77 10.60
CA PRO A 394 24.35 -21.19 11.46
C PRO A 394 24.21 -19.69 11.16
N PRO A 395 23.02 -19.08 11.37
CA PRO A 395 22.82 -17.68 11.07
C PRO A 395 23.67 -16.82 12.01
N LEU A 396 24.44 -15.90 11.42
CA LEU A 396 25.15 -14.85 12.17
C LEU A 396 24.11 -13.96 12.86
N ARG A 397 23.98 -14.16 14.17
CA ARG A 397 23.13 -13.40 15.08
C ARG A 397 23.62 -11.95 15.13
N LEU A 398 22.89 -11.03 14.51
CA LEU A 398 23.18 -9.61 14.59
C LEU A 398 22.67 -9.08 15.94
N VAL A 399 23.63 -8.71 16.80
CA VAL A 399 23.50 -8.13 18.15
C VAL A 399 22.88 -9.04 19.21
N ASP A 400 23.74 -9.80 19.89
CA ASP A 400 23.40 -10.55 21.10
C ASP A 400 23.41 -9.60 22.32
N TYR A 401 22.24 -9.17 22.79
CA TYR A 401 22.10 -8.41 24.05
C TYR A 401 22.16 -9.34 25.27
N GLY A 402 23.28 -10.05 25.41
CA GLY A 402 23.47 -11.00 26.50
C GLY A 402 24.88 -11.51 26.58
N SER A 403 25.79 -10.71 27.13
CA SER A 403 26.98 -11.28 27.78
C SER A 403 27.51 -10.33 28.85
N SER A 404 27.29 -10.74 30.10
CA SER A 404 28.18 -10.44 31.21
C SER A 404 27.91 -11.48 32.27
N GLU A 405 28.69 -12.57 32.26
CA GLU A 405 29.12 -13.31 33.45
C GLU A 405 30.14 -14.38 33.03
N GLU A 406 31.30 -14.33 33.70
CA GLU A 406 32.47 -15.18 33.50
C GLU A 406 32.28 -16.56 34.15
N SER A 407 32.78 -17.63 33.51
CA SER A 407 33.53 -18.70 34.19
C SER A 407 33.94 -19.81 33.21
N GLU A 408 35.21 -20.21 33.30
CA GLU A 408 35.89 -21.29 32.58
C GLU A 408 35.53 -22.69 33.11
N THR A 409 35.62 -23.73 32.27
CA THR A 409 36.34 -25.00 32.54
C THR A 409 36.19 -26.02 31.38
N GLU A 410 37.19 -26.91 31.31
CA GLU A 410 37.71 -27.69 30.19
C GLU A 410 37.10 -29.10 29.97
N ASP A 411 37.38 -29.63 28.76
CA ASP A 411 37.72 -31.02 28.37
C ASP A 411 36.72 -32.20 28.38
N GLY A 412 36.76 -32.97 27.27
CA GLY A 412 36.29 -34.37 27.19
C GLY A 412 35.99 -34.93 25.78
N ASP A 413 36.95 -35.65 25.20
CA ASP A 413 37.02 -36.26 23.85
C ASP A 413 36.14 -37.52 23.56
N LEU A 414 35.66 -37.62 22.29
CA LEU A 414 35.50 -38.78 21.34
C LEU A 414 34.63 -40.04 21.68
N PRO A 415 34.30 -40.96 20.70
CA PRO A 415 33.96 -40.80 19.27
C PRO A 415 32.82 -41.72 18.71
N SER A 416 32.42 -41.39 17.47
CA SER A 416 31.81 -42.10 16.33
C SER A 416 31.53 -43.63 16.36
N GLY A 417 30.35 -44.02 15.83
CA GLY A 417 30.02 -45.38 15.38
C GLY A 417 28.82 -45.44 14.43
N LEU A 418 29.03 -45.97 13.23
CA LEU A 418 28.10 -46.12 12.10
C LEU A 418 26.96 -47.13 12.36
N THR A 419 25.78 -46.92 11.76
CA THR A 419 25.16 -47.90 10.82
C THR A 419 23.87 -47.34 10.22
N GLN A 420 23.81 -47.44 8.90
CA GLN A 420 22.68 -47.13 8.04
C GLN A 420 21.93 -48.44 7.80
N ASP A 421 20.63 -48.49 8.08
CA ASP A 421 19.80 -49.56 7.54
C ASP A 421 18.40 -49.08 7.17
N ARG A 422 17.89 -49.72 6.12
CA ARG A 422 16.91 -49.22 5.16
C ARG A 422 15.44 -49.51 5.54
N LEU A 423 14.59 -48.58 5.10
CA LEU A 423 13.21 -48.74 4.59
C LEU A 423 12.14 -49.28 5.55
N HIS A 424 11.14 -48.44 5.84
CA HIS A 424 9.72 -48.73 5.55
C HIS A 424 9.04 -47.41 5.14
N SER A 425 8.70 -47.33 3.85
CA SER A 425 7.87 -46.29 3.25
C SER A 425 6.42 -46.55 3.64
N ASP A 426 5.76 -45.57 4.28
CA ASP A 426 4.31 -45.28 4.15
C ASP A 426 3.81 -44.16 5.12
N SER A 427 4.53 -43.04 5.27
CA SER A 427 4.05 -41.90 6.09
C SER A 427 4.35 -40.49 5.57
N VAL A 428 4.93 -40.35 4.38
CA VAL A 428 5.53 -39.07 3.92
C VAL A 428 4.49 -38.01 3.51
N VAL A 429 3.20 -38.34 3.41
CA VAL A 429 2.17 -37.37 3.01
C VAL A 429 1.72 -36.46 4.18
N HIS A 430 1.88 -36.90 5.44
CA HIS A 430 1.42 -36.12 6.61
C HIS A 430 2.49 -35.20 7.22
N THR A 431 3.77 -35.38 6.92
CA THR A 431 4.88 -34.71 7.62
C THR A 431 5.22 -33.32 7.08
N HIS A 432 5.01 -33.04 5.80
CA HIS A 432 5.31 -31.71 5.22
C HIS A 432 4.22 -30.67 5.48
N ASN A 433 2.98 -31.08 5.72
CA ASN A 433 1.84 -30.19 5.94
C ASN A 433 1.84 -29.51 7.33
N SER A 434 2.48 -30.13 8.33
CA SER A 434 2.55 -29.59 9.70
C SER A 434 3.56 -28.43 9.84
N HIS A 435 4.53 -28.32 8.92
CA HIS A 435 5.72 -27.51 9.16
C HIS A 435 5.46 -25.99 9.14
N SER A 436 4.65 -25.48 8.21
CA SER A 436 4.33 -24.05 8.14
C SER A 436 3.42 -23.59 9.28
N PHE A 437 2.43 -24.41 9.61
CA PHE A 437 1.54 -24.21 10.75
C PHE A 437 2.33 -24.18 12.06
N ASP A 438 3.16 -25.21 12.31
CA ASP A 438 3.97 -25.28 13.52
C ASP A 438 4.96 -24.12 13.61
N ARG A 439 5.63 -23.77 12.51
CA ARG A 439 6.53 -22.60 12.48
C ARG A 439 5.80 -21.29 12.77
N THR A 440 4.58 -21.13 12.28
CA THR A 440 3.77 -19.94 12.59
C THR A 440 3.48 -19.85 14.08
N VAL A 441 3.01 -20.93 14.69
CA VAL A 441 2.70 -20.91 16.13
C VAL A 441 3.97 -20.73 16.97
N MET A 442 5.08 -21.35 16.58
CA MET A 442 6.38 -21.15 17.24
C MET A 442 6.83 -19.68 17.17
N CYS A 443 6.80 -19.07 15.98
CA CYS A 443 7.13 -17.66 15.79
C CYS A 443 6.27 -16.73 16.68
N LEU A 444 4.96 -16.96 16.73
CA LEU A 444 4.04 -16.22 17.60
C LEU A 444 4.33 -16.45 19.10
N THR A 445 4.79 -17.65 19.47
CA THR A 445 5.15 -17.99 20.84
C THR A 445 6.42 -17.25 21.29
N GLU A 446 7.44 -17.24 20.44
CA GLU A 446 8.67 -16.50 20.69
C GLU A 446 8.41 -15.00 20.79
N LEU A 447 7.58 -14.45 19.88
CA LEU A 447 7.13 -13.07 19.93
C LEU A 447 6.46 -12.75 21.27
N ARG A 448 5.53 -13.61 21.74
CA ARG A 448 4.88 -13.44 23.04
C ARG A 448 5.88 -13.38 24.18
N VAL A 449 6.86 -14.28 24.21
CA VAL A 449 7.89 -14.32 25.26
C VAL A 449 8.68 -13.01 25.28
N VAL A 450 9.11 -12.51 24.12
CA VAL A 450 9.89 -11.27 24.03
C VAL A 450 9.04 -10.05 24.42
N VAL A 451 7.81 -9.92 23.90
CA VAL A 451 6.90 -8.82 24.27
C VAL A 451 6.58 -8.84 25.76
N THR A 452 6.40 -10.03 26.36
CA THR A 452 6.19 -10.17 27.81
C THR A 452 7.39 -9.66 28.61
N ARG A 453 8.62 -9.99 28.17
CA ARG A 453 9.86 -9.53 28.81
C ARG A 453 9.99 -8.01 28.71
N LEU A 454 9.70 -7.42 27.55
CA LEU A 454 9.75 -5.97 27.34
C LEU A 454 8.70 -5.23 28.16
N GLN A 455 7.45 -5.74 28.21
CA GLN A 455 6.39 -5.13 29.00
C GLN A 455 6.70 -5.16 30.50
N ARG A 456 7.26 -6.27 31.03
CA ARG A 456 7.68 -6.36 32.43
C ARG A 456 8.77 -5.36 32.81
N ARG A 457 9.62 -4.99 31.84
CA ARG A 457 10.69 -4.00 32.01
C ARG A 457 10.26 -2.58 31.62
N SER A 458 8.98 -2.35 31.30
CA SER A 458 8.46 -1.08 30.78
C SER A 458 9.22 -0.54 29.56
N LEU A 459 9.75 -1.42 28.73
CA LEU A 459 10.50 -1.08 27.50
C LEU A 459 9.66 -1.18 26.23
N PHE A 460 8.41 -1.63 26.34
CA PHE A 460 7.50 -1.73 25.21
C PHE A 460 6.73 -0.40 25.06
N PRO A 461 6.62 0.17 23.85
CA PRO A 461 6.16 1.55 23.64
C PRO A 461 4.70 1.82 24.05
N TYR A 462 3.89 0.77 24.21
CA TYR A 462 2.49 0.87 24.60
C TYR A 462 2.05 -0.30 25.49
N ASN A 463 0.80 -0.28 25.97
CA ASN A 463 0.26 -1.33 26.81
C ASN A 463 -0.08 -2.60 26.00
N ALA A 464 0.81 -3.59 26.01
CA ALA A 464 0.65 -4.84 25.27
C ALA A 464 -0.28 -5.89 25.92
N THR A 465 -1.00 -5.55 27.00
CA THR A 465 -1.79 -6.55 27.76
C THR A 465 -2.83 -7.28 26.89
N SER A 466 -3.54 -6.56 26.02
CA SER A 466 -4.54 -7.16 25.11
C SER A 466 -3.88 -8.04 24.05
N LEU A 467 -2.73 -7.63 23.52
CA LEU A 467 -1.95 -8.39 22.55
C LEU A 467 -1.45 -9.71 23.17
N LEU A 468 -0.85 -9.64 24.36
CA LEU A 468 -0.37 -10.83 25.07
C LEU A 468 -1.48 -11.82 25.39
N LYS A 469 -2.68 -11.34 25.74
CA LYS A 469 -3.86 -12.20 25.95
C LYS A 469 -4.23 -12.96 24.67
N LEU A 470 -4.24 -12.30 23.51
CA LEU A 470 -4.54 -12.94 22.23
C LEU A 470 -3.49 -13.99 21.85
N LEU A 471 -2.21 -13.66 21.99
CA LEU A 471 -1.12 -14.61 21.71
C LEU A 471 -1.21 -15.86 22.62
N THR A 472 -1.53 -15.67 23.90
CA THR A 472 -1.73 -16.78 24.85
C THR A 472 -2.91 -17.68 24.45
N GLN A 473 -4.01 -17.10 23.94
CA GLN A 473 -5.16 -17.86 23.46
C GLN A 473 -4.82 -18.71 22.22
N ILE A 474 -4.00 -18.18 21.32
CA ILE A 474 -3.54 -18.90 20.12
C ILE A 474 -2.66 -20.09 20.50
N GLU A 475 -1.74 -19.91 21.46
CA GLU A 475 -0.92 -21.02 21.98
C GLU A 475 -1.76 -22.12 22.62
N ALA A 476 -2.77 -21.74 23.41
CA ALA A 476 -3.67 -22.70 24.03
C ALA A 476 -4.43 -23.54 22.99
N LYS A 477 -4.81 -22.96 21.85
CA LYS A 477 -5.46 -23.70 20.75
C LYS A 477 -4.57 -24.79 20.17
N ARG A 478 -3.26 -24.56 20.04
CA ARG A 478 -2.31 -25.61 19.61
C ARG A 478 -2.32 -26.79 20.58
N CYS A 479 -2.25 -26.54 21.88
CA CYS A 479 -2.26 -27.59 22.89
C CYS A 479 -3.56 -28.41 22.90
N CYS A 480 -4.70 -27.77 22.60
CA CYS A 480 -5.99 -28.47 22.49
C CYS A 480 -6.13 -29.27 21.20
N SER A 481 -5.48 -28.88 20.10
CA SER A 481 -5.52 -29.63 18.82
C SER A 481 -4.57 -30.83 18.76
N GLN A 482 -3.61 -30.94 19.70
CA GLN A 482 -2.66 -32.05 19.81
C GLN A 482 -3.11 -33.16 20.79
N ARG A 483 -4.22 -32.94 21.52
CA ARG A 483 -4.91 -33.96 22.33
C ARG A 483 -6.09 -34.51 21.55
#